data_AF-A0A5C7GET7-F1
#
_entry.id   AF-A0A5C7GET7-F1
#
_cell.length_a   1.000
_cell.length_b   1.000
_cell.length_c   1.000
_cell.angle_alpha   90.00
_cell.angle_beta   90.00
_cell.angle_gamma   90.00
#
_symmetry.space_group_name_H-M   'P 1'
#
loop_
_entity.id
_entity.type
_entity.pdbx_description
1 polymer ?
#
loop_
_entity_poly.entity_id
_entity_poly.type
_entity_poly.pdbx_seq_one_letter_code
_entity_poly.pdbx_strand_id
1 'polypeptide(L)'
;MSEKLEKRNREKRKTDPLTAEEWLYFFILPFFTPSSNHRDDHFSESEIDRFKRYGFEKKLKQAYRVKAYGYLFWMVMIFIMAVIVNRWF
;
A
#
# COMPACT_ATOMS: atom_id res chain seq x y z
N MET A 1 27.20 22.35 -11.16
CA MET A 1 26.36 21.63 -12.17
C MET A 1 25.72 20.37 -11.59
N SER A 2 26.48 19.51 -10.87
CA SER A 2 25.97 18.25 -10.26
C SER A 2 24.82 18.44 -9.26
N GLU A 3 24.96 19.36 -8.29
CA GLU A 3 23.94 19.56 -7.24
C GLU A 3 22.55 19.95 -7.76
N LYS A 4 22.49 20.70 -8.86
CA LYS A 4 21.21 21.10 -9.48
C LYS A 4 20.51 19.92 -10.16
N LEU A 5 21.28 18.96 -10.69
CA LEU A 5 20.73 17.72 -11.26
C LEU A 5 20.21 16.79 -10.15
N GLU A 6 20.95 16.66 -9.06
CA GLU A 6 20.55 15.87 -7.89
C GLU A 6 19.27 16.39 -7.23
N LYS A 7 19.16 17.72 -7.05
CA LYS A 7 17.92 18.34 -6.55
C LYS A 7 16.73 18.05 -7.47
N ARG A 8 16.87 18.23 -8.79
CA ARG A 8 15.80 17.95 -9.74
C ARG A 8 15.40 16.48 -9.77
N ASN A 9 16.37 15.57 -9.68
CA ASN A 9 16.09 14.14 -9.61
C ASN A 9 15.39 13.76 -8.30
N ARG A 10 15.74 14.40 -7.18
CA ARG A 10 15.07 14.19 -5.89
C ARG A 10 13.63 14.71 -5.92
N GLU A 11 13.38 15.87 -6.52
CA GLU A 11 12.04 16.44 -6.66
C GLU A 11 11.15 15.59 -7.58
N LYS A 12 11.68 15.09 -8.70
CA LYS A 12 10.93 14.17 -9.58
C LYS A 12 10.45 12.93 -8.82
N ARG A 13 11.32 12.30 -8.02
CA ARG A 13 10.97 11.13 -7.21
C ARG A 13 9.83 11.39 -6.22
N LYS A 14 9.69 12.63 -5.71
CA LYS A 14 8.58 13.02 -4.82
C LYS A 14 7.21 12.95 -5.49
N THR A 15 7.19 13.17 -6.80
CA THR A 15 5.96 13.21 -7.63
C THR A 15 5.72 11.94 -8.42
N ASP A 16 6.62 10.96 -8.32
CA ASP A 16 6.47 9.68 -9.00
C ASP A 16 5.36 8.86 -8.33
N PRO A 17 4.52 8.16 -9.11
CA PRO A 17 3.53 7.25 -8.57
C PRO A 17 4.20 6.01 -7.95
N LEU A 18 3.41 5.21 -7.24
CA LEU A 18 3.85 3.87 -6.84
C LEU A 18 4.23 3.05 -8.07
N THR A 19 5.25 2.23 -7.92
CA THR A 19 5.56 1.18 -8.89
C THR A 19 4.49 0.09 -8.84
N ALA A 20 4.40 -0.70 -9.90
CA ALA A 20 3.46 -1.83 -9.95
C ALA A 20 3.67 -2.83 -8.80
N GLU A 21 4.93 -3.05 -8.42
CA GLU A 21 5.29 -3.93 -7.31
C GLU A 21 4.84 -3.37 -5.95
N GLU A 22 5.13 -2.08 -5.69
CA GLU A 22 4.65 -1.41 -4.48
C GLU A 22 3.11 -1.47 -4.40
N TRP A 23 2.43 -1.27 -5.54
CA TRP A 23 0.98 -1.35 -5.63
C TRP A 23 0.44 -2.74 -5.21
N LEU A 24 1.06 -3.82 -5.72
CA LEU A 24 0.68 -5.19 -5.36
C LEU A 24 0.88 -5.46 -3.87
N TYR A 25 1.99 -5.01 -3.28
CA TYR A 25 2.23 -5.16 -1.84
C TYR A 25 1.17 -4.45 -1.01
N PHE A 26 0.83 -3.20 -1.35
CA PHE A 26 -0.21 -2.45 -0.64
C PHE A 26 -1.61 -3.02 -0.84
N PHE A 27 -1.86 -3.76 -1.93
CA PHE A 27 -3.16 -4.36 -2.21
C PHE A 27 -3.35 -5.70 -1.48
N ILE A 28 -2.31 -6.55 -1.47
CA ILE A 28 -2.40 -7.95 -1.02
C ILE A 28 -2.05 -8.08 0.47
N LEU A 29 -0.93 -7.50 0.90
CA LEU A 29 -0.37 -7.77 2.23
C LEU A 29 -1.25 -7.33 3.40
N PRO A 30 -1.97 -6.19 3.39
CA PRO A 30 -2.74 -5.75 4.55
C PRO A 30 -3.80 -6.74 5.05
N PHE A 31 -4.21 -7.69 4.20
CA PHE A 31 -5.12 -8.78 4.57
C PHE A 31 -4.39 -10.02 5.10
N PHE A 32 -3.26 -10.41 4.51
CA PHE A 32 -2.52 -11.62 4.90
C PHE A 32 -1.57 -11.45 6.08
N THR A 33 -1.15 -10.23 6.38
CA THR A 33 -0.29 -9.93 7.53
C THR A 33 -1.05 -9.11 8.57
N PRO A 34 -2.11 -9.65 9.20
CA PRO A 34 -2.84 -8.92 10.23
C PRO A 34 -1.88 -8.49 11.34
N SER A 35 -2.00 -7.23 11.76
CA SER A 35 -1.15 -6.63 12.79
C SER A 35 -1.14 -7.51 14.04
N SER A 36 0.03 -8.08 14.35
CA SER A 36 0.25 -8.65 15.67
C SER A 36 0.41 -7.47 16.63
N ASN A 37 -0.40 -7.43 17.69
CA ASN A 37 -0.52 -6.37 18.70
C ASN A 37 0.78 -6.01 19.47
N HIS A 38 1.95 -6.48 19.03
CA HIS A 38 3.25 -6.36 19.72
C HIS A 38 4.40 -5.88 18.82
N ARG A 39 4.19 -5.69 17.51
CA ARG A 39 5.21 -5.12 16.61
C ARG A 39 4.56 -4.19 15.60
N ASP A 40 4.86 -2.91 15.72
CA ASP A 40 4.51 -1.87 14.74
C ASP A 40 5.28 -2.01 13.39
N ASP A 41 5.96 -3.14 13.17
CA ASP A 41 6.74 -3.46 11.97
C ASP A 41 5.87 -4.04 10.84
N HIS A 42 4.69 -3.47 10.62
CA HIS A 42 3.91 -3.88 9.47
C HIS A 42 4.58 -3.30 8.21
N PHE A 43 4.97 -4.15 7.25
CA PHE A 43 5.68 -3.73 6.03
C PHE A 43 4.98 -2.56 5.31
N SER A 44 3.65 -2.55 5.28
CA SER A 44 2.90 -1.44 4.68
C SER A 44 2.96 -0.16 5.54
N GLU A 45 3.02 -0.26 6.87
CA GLU A 45 3.19 0.90 7.77
C GLU A 45 4.62 1.46 7.67
N SER A 46 5.64 0.60 7.63
CA SER A 46 7.04 1.03 7.50
C SER A 46 7.32 1.67 6.13
N GLU A 47 6.73 1.15 5.05
CA GLU A 47 6.75 1.78 3.72
C GLU A 47 6.01 3.13 3.72
N ILE A 48 4.87 3.24 4.41
CA ILE A 48 4.13 4.50 4.56
C ILE A 48 4.93 5.52 5.38
N ASP A 49 5.56 5.12 6.47
CA ASP A 49 6.42 5.98 7.29
C ASP A 49 7.64 6.45 6.49
N ARG A 50 8.23 5.56 5.68
CA ARG A 50 9.26 5.90 4.70
C ARG A 50 8.74 6.97 3.74
N PHE A 51 7.55 6.81 3.19
CA PHE A 51 6.97 7.83 2.29
C PHE A 51 6.75 9.17 2.98
N LYS A 52 6.32 9.18 4.25
CA LYS A 52 6.21 10.41 5.04
C LYS A 52 7.57 11.07 5.25
N ARG A 53 8.58 10.33 5.73
CA ARG A 53 9.92 10.86 6.03
C ARG A 53 10.61 11.48 4.81
N TYR A 54 10.43 10.89 3.64
CA TYR A 54 11.07 11.38 2.40
C TYR A 54 10.22 12.38 1.61
N GLY A 55 8.99 12.66 2.05
CA GLY A 55 8.08 13.60 1.38
C GLY A 55 7.52 13.09 0.05
N PHE A 56 7.29 11.78 -0.05
CA PHE A 56 6.67 11.12 -1.22
C PHE A 56 5.14 11.23 -1.18
N GLU A 57 4.59 12.46 -1.18
CA GLU A 57 3.16 12.72 -0.94
C GLU A 57 2.23 11.98 -1.91
N LYS A 58 2.61 11.87 -3.19
CA LYS A 58 1.80 11.17 -4.18
C LYS A 58 1.75 9.67 -3.94
N LYS A 59 2.90 9.04 -3.65
CA LYS A 59 2.98 7.62 -3.29
C LYS A 59 2.22 7.34 -2.01
N LEU A 60 2.34 8.20 -1.00
CA LEU A 60 1.60 8.11 0.26
C LEU A 60 0.09 8.06 0.00
N LYS A 61 -0.43 9.03 -0.76
CA LYS A 61 -1.87 9.10 -1.06
C LYS A 61 -2.36 7.89 -1.84
N GLN A 62 -1.57 7.40 -2.79
CA GLN A 62 -1.91 6.20 -3.53
C GLN A 62 -1.83 4.95 -2.64
N ALA A 63 -0.84 4.83 -1.76
CA ALA A 63 -0.67 3.68 -0.87
C ALA A 63 -1.88 3.50 0.04
N TYR A 64 -2.37 4.59 0.64
CA TYR A 64 -3.61 4.56 1.43
C TYR A 64 -4.84 4.13 0.63
N ARG A 65 -4.99 4.62 -0.61
CA ARG A 65 -6.10 4.22 -1.49
C ARG A 65 -6.03 2.73 -1.84
N VAL A 66 -4.86 2.25 -2.21
CA VAL A 66 -4.65 0.86 -2.61
C VAL A 66 -4.87 -0.09 -1.42
N LYS A 67 -4.39 0.28 -0.23
CA LYS A 67 -4.68 -0.43 1.03
C LYS A 67 -6.18 -0.54 1.27
N ALA A 68 -6.92 0.56 1.12
CA ALA A 68 -8.39 0.56 1.26
C ALA A 68 -9.08 -0.33 0.20
N TYR A 69 -8.63 -0.28 -1.05
CA TYR A 69 -9.16 -1.14 -2.11
C TYR A 69 -8.87 -2.63 -1.88
N GLY A 70 -7.69 -2.96 -1.36
CA GLY A 70 -7.35 -4.32 -0.94
C GLY A 70 -8.32 -4.85 0.11
N TYR A 71 -8.57 -4.09 1.18
CA TYR A 71 -9.56 -4.47 2.20
C TYR A 71 -10.97 -4.66 1.62
N LEU A 72 -11.42 -3.74 0.77
CA LEU A 72 -12.73 -3.85 0.13
C LEU A 72 -12.83 -5.08 -0.78
N PHE A 73 -11.78 -5.36 -1.55
CA PHE A 73 -11.71 -6.55 -2.40
C PHE A 73 -11.85 -7.83 -1.57
N TRP A 74 -11.09 -7.97 -0.48
CA TRP A 74 -11.16 -9.14 0.38
C TRP A 74 -12.51 -9.29 1.09
N MET A 75 -13.14 -8.19 1.52
CA MET A 75 -14.51 -8.25 2.07
C MET A 75 -15.52 -8.79 1.05
N VAL A 76 -15.43 -8.34 -0.20
CA VAL A 76 -16.30 -8.83 -1.29
C VAL A 76 -16.03 -10.31 -1.58
N MET A 77 -14.76 -10.72 -1.61
CA MET A 77 -14.39 -12.13 -1.82
C MET A 77 -14.95 -13.05 -0.73
N ILE A 78 -14.85 -12.65 0.53
CA ILE A 78 -15.43 -13.40 1.67
C ILE A 78 -16.95 -13.49 1.53
N PHE A 79 -17.62 -12.39 1.17
CA PHE A 79 -19.07 -12.38 0.97
C PHE A 79 -19.50 -13.34 -0.15
N ILE A 80 -18.83 -13.31 -1.30
CA ILE A 80 -19.09 -14.23 -2.42
C ILE A 80 -18.89 -15.68 -1.97
N MET A 81 -17.79 -15.96 -1.27
CA MET A 81 -17.50 -17.30 -0.74
C MET A 81 -18.60 -17.79 0.20
N ALA A 82 -19.07 -16.93 1.12
CA ALA A 82 -20.16 -17.26 2.03
C ALA A 82 -21.48 -17.59 1.30
N VAL A 83 -21.81 -16.82 0.25
CA VAL A 83 -23.00 -17.08 -0.58
C VAL A 83 -22.88 -18.42 -1.32
N ILE A 84 -21.71 -18.74 -1.87
CA ILE A 84 -21.47 -20.01 -2.56
C ILE A 84 -21.59 -21.17 -1.58
N VAL A 85 -20.96 -21.08 -0.40
CA VAL A 85 -21.01 -22.13 0.63
C VAL A 85 -22.46 -22.34 1.12
N ASN A 86 -23.19 -21.26 1.42
CA ASN A 86 -24.58 -21.32 1.85
C ASN A 86 -25.55 -21.81 0.75
N ARG A 87 -25.15 -21.76 -0.53
CA ARG A 87 -25.93 -22.33 -1.64
C ARG A 87 -25.71 -23.83 -1.79
N TRP A 88 -24.53 -24.31 -1.41
CA TRP A 88 -24.10 -25.70 -1.59
C TRP A 88 -24.41 -26.60 -0.38
N PHE A 89 -24.55 -26.02 0.81
CA PHE A 89 -25.06 -26.67 2.03
C PHE A 89 -26.57 -26.47 2.17
#